data_AF-A0A2W4XC43-F1
#
_entry.id   AF-A0A2W4XC43-F1
#
_cell.length_a   1.000
_cell.length_b   1.000
_cell.length_c   1.000
_cell.angle_alpha   90.00
_cell.angle_beta   90.00
_cell.angle_gamma   90.00
#
_symmetry.space_group_name_H-M   'P 1'
#
loop_
_entity.id
_entity.type
_entity.pdbx_description
1 polymer ?
#
loop_
_entity_poly.entity_id
_entity_poly.type
_entity_poly.pdbx_seq_one_letter_code
_entity_poly.pdbx_strand_id
1 'polypeptide(L)' 'MDADDPDEFDINDTPEKRALRARLMELREEHRALDSAIAALQEKTSGDMLQIARLKRSKLVLRDQIQWIEDRLTPDIIA' A
#
# COMPACT_ATOMS: atom_id res chain seq x y z
N MET A 1 18.69 -18.34 -35.39
CA MET A 1 18.49 -18.72 -33.99
C MET A 1 18.28 -17.40 -33.30
N ASP A 2 17.07 -16.86 -33.47
CA ASP A 2 16.77 -15.45 -33.23
C ASP A 2 15.45 -15.45 -32.47
N ALA A 3 15.54 -15.35 -31.16
CA ALA A 3 14.41 -15.25 -30.25
C ALA A 3 14.84 -14.44 -29.02
N ASP A 4 15.45 -13.28 -29.28
CA ASP A 4 15.32 -12.13 -28.39
C ASP A 4 13.95 -11.55 -28.74
N ASP A 5 12.91 -11.99 -28.03
CA ASP A 5 11.56 -11.43 -28.08
C ASP A 5 11.47 -10.47 -26.87
N PRO A 6 11.77 -9.16 -27.04
CA PRO A 6 11.80 -8.20 -25.93
C PRO A 6 10.41 -7.78 -25.45
N ASP A 7 9.34 -8.37 -25.99
CA ASP A 7 7.96 -8.01 -25.72
C ASP A 7 7.31 -9.01 -24.76
N GLU A 8 7.84 -9.08 -23.55
CA GLU A 8 7.02 -9.43 -22.38
C GLU A 8 6.12 -8.21 -22.05
N PHE A 9 5.32 -7.78 -23.02
CA PHE A 9 4.19 -6.92 -22.75
C PHE A 9 3.29 -7.74 -21.84
N ASP A 10 3.29 -7.41 -20.54
CA ASP A 10 2.30 -7.90 -19.59
C ASP A 10 0.92 -7.61 -20.19
N ILE A 11 0.36 -8.62 -20.86
CA ILE A 11 -0.90 -8.56 -21.62
C ILE A 11 -2.07 -8.20 -20.67
N ASN A 12 -1.80 -8.16 -19.36
CA ASN A 12 -2.72 -7.76 -18.31
C ASN A 12 -2.57 -6.31 -17.81
N ASP A 13 -1.70 -5.46 -18.38
CA ASP A 13 -1.53 -4.05 -17.95
C ASP A 13 -2.69 -3.15 -18.43
N THR A 14 -3.90 -3.48 -17.98
CA THR A 14 -5.08 -2.66 -18.24
C THR A 14 -4.90 -1.28 -17.59
N PRO A 15 -5.46 -0.20 -18.18
CA PRO A 15 -5.42 1.12 -17.58
C PRO A 15 -6.02 1.14 -16.15
N GLU A 16 -6.96 0.22 -15.85
CA GLU A 16 -7.49 0.01 -14.50
C GLU A 16 -6.40 -0.51 -13.54
N LYS A 17 -5.61 -1.53 -13.93
CA LYS A 17 -4.51 -2.03 -13.09
C LYS A 17 -3.42 -0.97 -12.88
N ARG A 18 -3.10 -0.16 -13.89
CA ARG A 18 -2.17 0.96 -13.71
C ARG A 18 -2.67 1.99 -12.71
N ALA A 19 -3.96 2.35 -12.79
CA ALA A 19 -4.58 3.26 -11.84
C ALA A 19 -4.57 2.68 -10.41
N LEU A 20 -4.87 1.39 -10.27
CA LEU A 20 -4.81 0.68 -8.99
C LEU A 20 -3.38 0.61 -8.43
N ARG A 21 -2.36 0.35 -9.27
CA ARG A 21 -0.93 0.37 -8.88
C ARG A 21 -0.50 1.77 -8.41
N ALA A 22 -0.91 2.82 -9.10
CA ALA A 22 -0.65 4.20 -8.69
C ALA A 22 -1.30 4.50 -7.33
N ARG A 23 -2.58 4.11 -7.16
CA ARG A 23 -3.29 4.28 -5.90
C ARG A 23 -2.66 3.48 -4.76
N LEU A 24 -2.16 2.28 -5.04
CA LEU A 24 -1.43 1.45 -4.09
C LEU A 24 -0.15 2.14 -3.60
N MET A 25 0.60 2.77 -4.51
CA MET A 25 1.79 3.56 -4.14
C MET A 25 1.43 4.73 -3.22
N GLU A 26 0.39 5.51 -3.56
CA GLU A 26 -0.09 6.61 -2.72
C GLU A 26 -0.46 6.14 -1.31
N LEU A 27 -1.27 5.08 -1.21
CA LEU A 27 -1.69 4.53 0.07
C LEU A 27 -0.51 4.00 0.88
N ARG A 28 0.48 3.38 0.23
CA ARG A 28 1.72 2.92 0.89
C ARG A 28 2.55 4.07 1.43
N GLU A 29 2.64 5.17 0.69
CA GLU A 29 3.34 6.38 1.13
C GLU A 29 2.62 7.02 2.33
N GLU A 30 1.30 7.16 2.26
CA GLU A 30 0.48 7.67 3.36
C GLU A 30 0.57 6.78 4.61
N HIS A 31 0.54 5.46 4.43
CA HIS A 31 0.73 4.49 5.51
C HIS A 31 2.12 4.65 6.15
N ARG A 32 3.18 4.87 5.36
CA ARG A 32 4.53 5.15 5.89
C ARG A 32 4.58 6.44 6.68
N ALA A 33 3.96 7.50 6.17
CA ALA A 33 3.88 8.79 6.87
C ALA A 33 3.16 8.66 8.23
N LEU A 34 2.06 7.90 8.27
CA LEU A 34 1.37 7.58 9.53
C LEU A 34 2.24 6.77 10.49
N ASP A 35 3.04 5.83 9.98
CA ASP A 35 3.97 5.08 10.82
C ASP A 35 5.03 5.99 11.45
N SER A 36 5.61 6.90 10.67
CA SER A 36 6.55 7.90 11.18
C SER A 36 5.90 8.81 12.22
N ALA A 37 4.64 9.22 12.01
CA ALA A 37 3.90 10.04 12.96
C ALA A 37 3.63 9.28 14.28
N ILE A 38 3.28 7.99 14.19
CA ILE A 38 3.09 7.12 15.36
C ILE A 38 4.41 6.97 16.13
N ALA A 39 5.51 6.69 15.44
CA ALA A 39 6.83 6.54 16.06
C ALA A 39 7.24 7.83 16.79
N ALA A 40 7.11 8.99 16.14
CA ALA A 40 7.41 10.29 16.75
C ALA A 40 6.53 10.61 17.97
N LEU A 41 5.28 10.15 17.98
CA LEU A 41 4.39 10.30 19.15
C LEU A 41 4.71 9.29 20.26
N GLN A 42 5.20 8.10 19.92
CA GLN A 42 5.65 7.10 20.89
C GLN A 42 6.95 7.52 21.60
N GLU A 43 7.84 8.22 20.91
CA GLU A 43 9.07 8.78 21.51
C GLU A 43 8.79 9.94 22.47
N LYS A 44 7.64 10.62 22.34
CA LYS A 44 7.26 11.70 23.26
C LYS A 44 6.78 11.12 24.59
N THR A 45 7.50 11.43 25.67
CA THR A 45 7.19 11.01 27.05
C THR A 45 5.79 11.42 27.54
N SER A 46 5.18 12.46 26.95
CA SER A 46 3.83 12.91 27.30
C SER A 46 2.70 12.05 26.73
N GLY A 47 3.01 10.95 26.02
CA GLY A 47 2.12 9.80 25.84
C GLY A 47 0.70 10.17 25.42
N ASP A 48 0.54 10.77 24.24
CA ASP A 48 -0.79 11.11 23.71
C ASP A 48 -1.46 9.84 23.16
N MET A 49 -1.77 8.91 24.08
CA MET A 49 -2.28 7.56 23.80
C MET A 49 -3.57 7.60 22.97
N LEU A 50 -4.36 8.66 23.11
CA LEU A 50 -5.57 8.88 22.31
C LEU A 50 -5.22 9.22 20.85
N GLN A 51 -4.21 10.07 20.60
CA GLN A 51 -3.71 10.32 19.25
C GLN A 51 -3.12 9.05 18.64
N ILE A 52 -2.30 8.32 19.39
CA ILE A 52 -1.70 7.06 18.92
C ILE A 52 -2.80 6.05 18.56
N ALA A 53 -3.85 5.92 19.38
CA ALA A 53 -4.99 5.04 19.10
C ALA A 53 -5.74 5.45 17.82
N ARG A 54 -5.94 6.76 17.59
CA ARG A 54 -6.55 7.28 16.36
C ARG A 54 -5.69 6.97 15.14
N LEU A 55 -4.38 7.22 15.22
CA LEU A 55 -3.45 6.96 14.11
C LEU A 55 -3.33 5.48 13.80
N LYS A 56 -3.29 4.61 14.82
CA LYS A 56 -3.32 3.15 14.62
C LYS A 56 -4.60 2.69 13.91
N ARG A 57 -5.75 3.31 14.23
CA ARG A 57 -7.02 3.02 13.54
C ARG A 57 -6.97 3.47 12.08
N SER A 58 -6.46 4.68 11.80
CA SER A 58 -6.26 5.15 10.42
C SER A 58 -5.29 4.26 9.65
N LYS A 59 -4.20 3.83 10.29
CA LYS A 59 -3.22 2.90 9.73
C LYS A 59 -3.85 1.56 9.35
N LEU A 60 -4.71 1.01 10.22
CA LEU A 60 -5.50 -0.20 9.94
C LEU A 60 -6.36 -0.03 8.68
N VAL A 61 -7.10 1.07 8.59
CA VAL A 61 -7.97 1.37 7.44
C VAL A 61 -7.18 1.52 6.14
N LEU A 62 -5.98 2.11 6.17
CA LEU A 62 -5.10 2.17 5.00
C LEU A 62 -4.56 0.80 4.61
N ARG A 63 -4.15 -0.01 5.59
CA ARG A 63 -3.70 -1.39 5.33
C ARG A 63 -4.81 -2.22 4.70
N ASP A 64 -6.04 -2.09 5.18
CA ASP A 64 -7.18 -2.82 4.63
C ASP A 64 -7.51 -2.36 3.19
N GLN A 65 -7.35 -1.07 2.89
CA GLN A 65 -7.45 -0.54 1.51
C GLN A 65 -6.32 -1.04 0.60
N ILE A 66 -5.08 -1.06 1.10
CA ILE A 66 -3.92 -1.63 0.39
C ILE A 66 -4.20 -3.08 0.05
N GLN A 67 -4.65 -3.88 1.02
CA GLN A 67 -4.99 -5.28 0.80
C GLN A 67 -6.09 -5.44 -0.24
N TRP A 68 -7.16 -4.63 -0.18
CA TRP A 68 -8.24 -4.68 -1.16
C TRP A 68 -7.78 -4.36 -2.59
N ILE A 69 -6.84 -3.41 -2.74
CA ILE A 69 -6.25 -3.07 -4.04
C ILE A 69 -5.27 -4.17 -4.50
N GLU A 70 -4.47 -4.73 -3.60
CA GLU A 70 -3.56 -5.86 -3.89
C GLU A 70 -4.36 -7.10 -4.31
N ASP A 71 -5.43 -7.46 -3.62
CA ASP A 71 -6.32 -8.58 -3.98
C ASP A 71 -6.91 -8.41 -5.39
N ARG A 72 -7.20 -7.16 -5.78
CA ARG A 72 -7.76 -6.83 -7.10
C ARG A 72 -6.69 -6.77 -8.21
N LEU A 73 -5.45 -6.48 -7.87
CA LEU A 73 -4.31 -6.46 -8.79
C LEU A 73 -3.70 -7.85 -9.01
N THR A 74 -3.67 -8.65 -7.95
CA THR A 74 -3.04 -9.98 -7.86
C THR A 74 -4.06 -11.00 -7.36
N PRO A 75 -5.04 -11.40 -8.19
CA PRO A 75 -5.99 -12.46 -7.83
C PRO A 75 -5.35 -13.86 -7.62
N ASP A 76 -4.03 -14.03 -7.78
CA ASP A 76 -3.38 -15.34 -7.98
C ASP A 76 -2.32 -15.74 -6.92
N ILE A 77 -2.10 -14.97 -5.83
CA ILE A 77 -0.94 -15.21 -4.91
C ILE A 77 -1.35 -15.57 -3.47
N ILE A 78 -2.66 -15.56 -3.14
CA ILE A 78 -3.16 -15.99 -1.83
C ILE A 78 -4.07 -17.23 -2.02
N ALA A 79 -3.46 -18.35 -2.41
CA ALA A 79 -4.01 -19.71 -2.35
C ALA A 79 -2.99 -20.63 -1.65
#